data_AF-A0A3C1H604-F1
#
_entry.id   AF-A0A3C1H604-F1
#
_cell.length_a   1.000
_cell.length_b   1.000
_cell.length_c   1.000
_cell.angle_alpha   90.00
_cell.angle_beta   90.00
_cell.angle_gamma   90.00
#
_symmetry.space_group_name_H-M   'P 1'
#
loop_
_entity.id
_entity.type
_entity.pdbx_description
1 polymer ?
#
loop_
_entity_poly.entity_id
_entity_poly.type
_entity_poly.pdbx_seq_one_letter_code
_entity_poly.pdbx_strand_id
1 'polypeptide(L)' 'MDRPRLLVVSHVLPFPGISGQQQRVANTLRGARDQFHITFATLAPPGGEAALREGLAPWCDEVLLLPARYGRGAWGRL' A
#
# COMPACT_ATOMS: atom_id res chain seq x y z
N MET A 1 21.51 4.38 13.86
CA MET A 1 21.23 5.54 13.00
C MET A 1 19.78 5.45 12.58
N ASP A 2 19.07 6.57 12.56
CA ASP A 2 17.66 6.56 12.12
C ASP A 2 17.60 6.34 10.60
N ARG A 3 16.74 5.44 10.13
CA ARG A 3 16.62 5.15 8.67
C ARG A 3 16.02 6.39 7.98
N PRO A 4 16.53 6.83 6.81
CA PRO A 4 15.88 7.88 6.03
C PRO A 4 14.42 7.54 5.73
N ARG A 5 13.55 8.55 5.69
CA ARG A 5 12.11 8.37 5.45
C ARG A 5 11.83 8.21 3.95
N LEU A 6 11.02 7.21 3.59
CA LEU A 6 10.55 6.96 2.22
C LEU A 6 9.02 6.94 2.18
N LEU A 7 8.42 7.84 1.40
CA LEU A 7 6.99 7.83 1.11
C LEU A 7 6.73 7.08 -0.21
N VAL A 8 5.98 5.99 -0.13
CA VAL A 8 5.52 5.24 -1.31
C VAL A 8 4.07 5.56 -1.56
N VAL A 9 3.75 6.15 -2.72
CA VAL A 9 2.38 6.46 -3.12
C VAL A 9 1.95 5.46 -4.20
N SER A 10 0.97 4.61 -3.89
CA SER A 10 0.52 3.57 -4.84
C SER A 10 -0.95 3.19 -4.62
N HIS A 11 -1.67 3.00 -5.72
CA HIS A 11 -2.99 2.37 -5.72
C HIS A 11 -2.92 0.84 -5.83
N VAL A 12 -1.76 0.29 -6.20
CA VAL A 12 -1.50 -1.15 -6.24
C VAL A 12 -1.00 -1.57 -4.86
N LEU A 13 -1.71 -2.50 -4.24
CA LEU A 13 -1.35 -3.07 -2.94
C LEU A 13 -0.31 -4.20 -3.14
N PRO A 14 0.60 -4.44 -2.17
CA PRO A 14 1.57 -5.54 -2.26
C PRO A 14 0.94 -6.93 -2.03
N PHE A 15 -0.36 -6.99 -1.74
CA PHE A 15 -1.13 -8.21 -1.52
C PHE A 15 -2.39 -8.23 -2.42
N PRO A 16 -2.98 -9.41 -2.68
CA PRO A 16 -2.51 -10.76 -2.28
C PRO A 16 -1.25 -11.25 -3.03
N GLY A 17 -0.69 -10.48 -3.97
CA GLY A 17 0.55 -10.86 -4.67
C GLY A 17 0.33 -11.72 -5.92
N ILE A 18 -0.91 -11.80 -6.40
CA ILE A 18 -1.29 -12.64 -7.55
C ILE A 18 -0.87 -12.00 -8.87
N SER A 19 -1.00 -10.67 -9.00
CA SER A 19 -0.60 -9.98 -10.23
C SER A 19 0.86 -9.55 -10.20
N GLY A 20 1.48 -9.46 -11.39
CA GLY A 20 2.87 -8.99 -11.51
C GLY A 20 3.09 -7.57 -10.98
N GLN A 21 2.08 -6.70 -11.01
CA GLN A 21 2.18 -5.37 -10.39
C GLN A 21 2.25 -5.46 -8.86
N GLN A 22 1.42 -6.30 -8.23
CA GLN A 22 1.44 -6.50 -6.77
C GLN A 22 2.80 -7.08 -6.33
N GLN A 23 3.33 -8.06 -7.07
CA GLN A 23 4.64 -8.65 -6.78
C GLN A 23 5.78 -7.63 -6.89
N ARG A 24 5.74 -6.74 -7.90
CA ARG A 24 6.74 -5.67 -8.02
C ARG A 24 6.70 -4.73 -6.82
N VAL A 25 5.51 -4.26 -6.42
CA VAL A 25 5.37 -3.42 -5.22
C VAL A 25 5.90 -4.15 -3.97
N ALA A 26 5.49 -5.41 -3.76
CA ALA A 26 5.94 -6.23 -2.65
C ALA A 26 7.47 -6.39 -2.60
N ASN A 27 8.11 -6.69 -3.73
CA ASN A 27 9.56 -6.85 -3.81
C ASN A 27 10.29 -5.52 -3.62
N THR A 28 9.77 -4.41 -4.15
CA THR A 28 10.33 -3.07 -3.92
C THR A 28 10.29 -2.70 -2.44
N LEU A 29 9.16 -2.91 -1.76
CA LEU A 29 9.03 -2.64 -0.33
C LEU A 29 9.97 -3.52 0.49
N ARG A 30 10.07 -4.81 0.14
CA ARG A 30 10.99 -5.75 0.81
C ARG A 30 12.45 -5.29 0.68
N GLY A 31 12.89 -4.89 -0.51
CA GLY A 31 14.26 -4.42 -0.73
C GLY A 31 14.57 -3.07 -0.09
N ALA A 32 13.56 -2.20 0.08
CA ALA A 32 13.72 -0.89 0.70
C ALA A 32 13.73 -0.93 2.24
N ARG A 33 13.14 -1.98 2.85
CA ARG A 33 12.90 -2.04 4.30
C ARG A 33 14.17 -1.91 5.13
N ASP A 34 15.28 -2.48 4.70
CA ASP A 34 16.52 -2.42 5.48
C ASP A 34 17.18 -1.03 5.44
N GLN A 35 16.84 -0.21 4.45
CA GLN A 35 17.47 1.09 4.20
C GLN A 35 16.59 2.27 4.61
N PHE A 36 15.26 2.12 4.61
CA PHE A 36 14.32 3.22 4.79
C PHE A 36 13.26 2.92 5.84
N HIS A 37 12.83 3.97 6.56
CA HIS A 37 11.56 3.97 7.28
C HIS A 37 10.44 4.29 6.31
N ILE A 38 9.60 3.30 6.02
CA ILE A 38 8.66 3.35 4.89
C ILE A 38 7.27 3.77 5.38
N THR A 39 6.75 4.85 4.83
CA THR A 39 5.32 5.21 4.90
C THR A 39 4.66 4.81 3.57
N PHE A 40 3.64 3.95 3.61
CA PHE A 40 2.85 3.60 2.43
C PHE A 40 1.54 4.40 2.39
N ALA A 41 1.37 5.21 1.35
CA ALA A 41 0.20 6.03 1.11
C ALA A 41 -0.70 5.42 0.03
N THR A 42 -1.96 5.17 0.37
CA THR A 42 -2.96 4.62 -0.55
C THR A 42 -4.37 5.13 -0.26
N LEU A 43 -5.31 4.77 -1.13
CA LEU A 43 -6.72 5.10 -0.97
C LEU A 43 -7.43 3.99 -0.19
N ALA A 44 -8.23 4.37 0.79
CA ALA A 44 -9.12 3.46 1.51
C ALA A 44 -10.57 3.62 1.03
N PRO A 45 -11.25 2.52 0.64
CA PRO A 45 -12.70 2.56 0.47
C PRO A 45 -13.37 2.71 1.84
N PRO A 46 -14.59 3.28 1.91
CA PRO A 46 -15.32 3.42 3.17
C PRO A 46 -15.44 2.07 3.90
N GLY A 47 -14.95 2.00 5.13
CA GLY A 47 -15.00 0.79 5.97
C GLY A 47 -13.89 -0.24 5.68
N GLY A 48 -13.00 0.02 4.72
CA GLY A 48 -11.88 -0.86 4.38
C GLY A 48 -10.56 -0.53 5.09
N GLU A 49 -10.53 0.51 5.93
CA GLU A 49 -9.31 1.04 6.54
C GLU A 49 -8.59 0.00 7.40
N ALA A 50 -9.33 -0.75 8.22
CA ALA A 50 -8.76 -1.74 9.14
C ALA A 50 -8.06 -2.87 8.37
N ALA A 51 -8.75 -3.45 7.38
CA ALA A 51 -8.21 -4.53 6.55
C ALA A 51 -6.98 -4.06 5.75
N LEU A 52 -6.99 -2.82 5.25
CA LEU A 52 -5.83 -2.26 4.56
C LEU A 52 -4.63 -2.07 5.50
N ARG A 53 -4.85 -1.59 6.73
CA ARG A 53 -3.77 -1.46 7.73
C ARG A 53 -3.17 -2.81 8.07
N GLU A 54 -4.00 -3.81 8.33
CA GLU A 54 -3.56 -5.17 8.62
C GLU A 54 -2.76 -5.76 7.45
N GLY A 55 -3.26 -5.64 6.22
CA GLY A 55 -2.58 -6.13 5.03
C GLY A 55 -1.27 -5.41 4.70
N LEU A 56 -1.15 -4.11 5.06
CA LEU A 56 0.05 -3.30 4.82
C LEU A 56 1.11 -3.40 5.94
N ALA A 57 0.72 -3.74 7.17
CA ALA A 57 1.62 -3.82 8.31
C ALA A 57 2.89 -4.67 8.08
N PRO A 58 2.85 -5.79 7.31
CA PRO A 58 4.06 -6.55 7.01
C PRO A 58 5.04 -5.84 6.06
N TRP A 59 4.63 -4.78 5.36
CA TRP A 59 5.36 -4.22 4.20
C TRP A 59 5.94 -2.83 4.43
N CYS A 60 5.44 -2.10 5.42
CA CYS A 60 5.86 -0.73 5.71
C CYS A 60 5.78 -0.43 7.21
N ASP A 61 6.49 0.60 7.64
CA ASP A 61 6.53 1.02 9.04
C ASP A 61 5.31 1.89 9.42
N GLU A 62 4.79 2.67 8.46
CA GLU A 62 3.61 3.52 8.64
C GLU A 62 2.63 3.38 7.47
N VAL A 63 1.33 3.53 7.75
CA VAL A 63 0.26 3.48 6.75
C VAL A 63 -0.52 4.79 6.75
N LEU A 64 -0.49 5.49 5.61
CA LEU A 64 -1.26 6.69 5.35
C LEU A 64 -2.44 6.35 4.44
N LEU A 65 -3.66 6.38 5.00
CA LEU A 65 -4.88 6.11 4.26
C LEU A 65 -5.60 7.41 3.92
N LEU A 66 -5.83 7.61 2.63
CA LEU A 66 -6.61 8.73 2.10
C LEU A 66 -8.02 8.25 1.77
N PRO A 67 -9.08 9.03 2.07
CA PRO A 67 -10.43 8.64 1.73
C PRO A 67 -10.60 8.58 0.20
N ALA A 68 -11.07 7.44 -0.31
CA ALA A 68 -11.41 7.30 -1.72
C ALA A 68 -12.69 8.09 -2.04
N ARG A 69 -12.56 9.29 -2.62
CA ARG A 69 -13.71 10.09 -3.09
C ARG A 69 -14.36 9.56 -4.37
N TYR A 70 -13.58 8.81 -5.16
CA TYR A 70 -14.04 8.14 -6.36
C TYR A 70 -13.68 6.66 -6.25
N GLY A 71 -14.65 5.83 -5.88
CA GLY A 71 -14.53 4.40 -6.05
C GLY A 71 -14.90 4.05 -7.49
N ARG A 72 -14.11 3.22 -8.18
CA ARG A 72 -14.73 2.38 -9.22
C ARG A 72 -15.76 1.54 -8.48
N GLY A 73 -17.02 1.95 -8.55
CA GLY A 73 -18.13 1.08 -8.20
C GLY A 73 -18.03 -0.20 -9.03
N ALA A 74 -18.86 -1.19 -8.70
CA ALA A 74 -19.00 -2.45 -9.44
C ALA A 74 -19.31 -2.29 -10.96
N TRP A 75 -19.36 -1.05 -11.47
CA TRP A 75 -19.75 -0.62 -12.81
C TRP A 75 -18.56 -0.27 -13.72
N GLY A 76 -17.32 -0.40 -13.24
CA GLY A 76 -16.11 -0.21 -14.06
C GLY A 76 -15.71 -1.42 -14.92
N ARG A 77 -16.65 -2.33 -15.23
CA ARG A 77 -16.50 -3.44 -16.17
C ARG A 77 -17.49 -3.27 -17.32
N LEU A 78 -17.16 -2.36 -18.24
CA LEU A 78 -17.63 -2.36 -19.62
C LEU A 78 -16.39 -2.31 -20.51
#